data_AF-A0A2E7N096-F1
#
_entry.id   AF-A0A2E7N096-F1
#
_cell.length_a   1.000
_cell.length_b   1.000
_cell.length_c   1.000
_cell.angle_alpha   90.00
_cell.angle_beta   90.00
_cell.angle_gamma   90.00
#
_symmetry.space_group_name_H-M   'P 1'
#
loop_
_entity.id
_entity.type
_entity.pdbx_description
1 polymer ?
#
loop_
_entity_poly.entity_id
_entity_poly.type
_entity_poly.pdbx_seq_one_letter_code
_entity_poly.pdbx_strand_id
1 'polypeptide(L)'
;MTLQTSGAISLADIAAEYGGTAPHSISEYYLGVGAPSTVTEQVTASSLAGSVSDIRGDYWGTPATLNSGNYLYVHNRWADNGGVGSGNTSWVIDKTGTYNYATSYYIQNGYNRAQYTWNVKAGDTGSYSQYTQYYTPYTVNASVGVSGTIPLNAGDRVQCVVSWPSAGWASSSVQFYGNAGSTSIDVAANSSLPSSGTIGLNQFYGGRAS
;
A
#
# COMPACT_ATOMS: atom_id res chain seq x y z
N MET A 1 -17.58 -27.47 -20.02
CA MET A 1 -17.52 -28.12 -21.34
C MET A 1 -16.66 -27.22 -22.21
N THR A 2 -15.41 -27.62 -22.52
CA THR A 2 -14.42 -26.74 -23.19
C THR A 2 -15.05 -25.96 -24.35
N LEU A 3 -15.01 -24.63 -24.27
CA LEU A 3 -15.54 -23.74 -25.31
C LEU A 3 -14.93 -24.09 -26.67
N GLN A 4 -15.77 -24.10 -27.72
CA GLN A 4 -15.31 -24.30 -29.09
C GLN A 4 -14.28 -23.23 -29.48
N THR A 5 -13.19 -23.65 -30.12
CA THR A 5 -12.08 -22.75 -30.53
C THR A 5 -12.36 -21.99 -31.82
N SER A 6 -13.52 -22.23 -32.45
CA SER A 6 -13.99 -21.54 -33.65
C SER A 6 -15.50 -21.63 -33.75
N GLY A 7 -16.12 -20.79 -34.57
CA GLY A 7 -17.58 -20.73 -34.74
C GLY A 7 -18.26 -19.74 -33.78
N ALA A 8 -19.58 -19.67 -33.87
CA ALA A 8 -20.38 -18.79 -33.00
C ALA A 8 -20.48 -19.39 -31.59
N ILE A 9 -20.04 -18.63 -30.59
CA ILE A 9 -20.17 -18.98 -29.17
C ILE A 9 -21.43 -18.30 -28.63
N SER A 10 -22.35 -19.06 -28.04
CA SER A 10 -23.53 -18.50 -27.37
C SER A 10 -23.23 -18.14 -25.91
N LEU A 11 -24.02 -17.25 -25.32
CA LEU A 11 -23.94 -16.96 -23.88
C LEU A 11 -24.27 -18.21 -23.04
N ALA A 12 -25.09 -19.13 -23.55
CA ALA A 12 -25.38 -20.40 -22.89
C ALA A 12 -24.14 -21.33 -22.88
N ASP A 13 -23.34 -21.34 -23.95
CA ASP A 13 -22.09 -22.10 -23.99
C ASP A 13 -21.08 -21.55 -22.98
N ILE A 14 -21.00 -20.23 -22.85
CA ILE A 14 -20.15 -19.55 -21.85
C ILE A 14 -20.63 -19.88 -20.43
N ALA A 15 -21.93 -19.75 -20.15
CA ALA A 15 -22.49 -20.09 -18.86
C ALA A 15 -22.22 -21.55 -18.49
N ALA A 16 -22.42 -22.49 -19.41
CA ALA A 16 -22.16 -23.90 -19.20
C ALA A 16 -20.68 -24.23 -18.97
N GLU A 17 -19.75 -23.45 -19.56
CA GLU A 17 -18.31 -23.62 -19.31
C GLU A 17 -17.92 -23.18 -17.89
N TYR A 18 -18.43 -22.02 -17.45
CA TYR A 18 -18.06 -21.42 -16.17
C TYR A 18 -19.02 -21.73 -15.02
N GLY A 19 -19.95 -22.68 -15.20
CA GLY A 19 -20.88 -23.14 -14.16
C GLY A 19 -22.04 -22.19 -13.84
N GLY A 20 -22.38 -21.28 -14.75
CA GLY A 20 -23.55 -20.39 -14.65
C GLY A 20 -24.81 -20.94 -15.31
N THR A 21 -25.90 -20.18 -15.23
CA THR A 21 -27.19 -20.51 -15.87
C THR A 21 -27.63 -19.40 -16.82
N ALA A 22 -28.10 -19.76 -18.02
CA ALA A 22 -28.78 -18.84 -18.93
C ALA A 22 -30.30 -19.09 -18.89
N PRO A 23 -31.16 -18.07 -19.08
CA PRO A 23 -30.83 -16.68 -19.44
C PRO A 23 -30.29 -15.86 -18.25
N HIS A 24 -29.33 -14.97 -18.55
CA HIS A 24 -28.77 -14.04 -17.57
C HIS A 24 -29.72 -12.89 -17.29
N SER A 25 -29.85 -12.52 -16.01
CA SER A 25 -30.57 -11.30 -15.64
C SER A 25 -29.61 -10.12 -15.67
N ILE A 26 -30.08 -8.95 -16.14
CA ILE A 26 -29.26 -7.72 -16.09
C ILE A 26 -28.82 -7.40 -14.65
N SER A 27 -29.60 -7.83 -13.66
CA SER A 27 -29.25 -7.70 -12.24
C SER A 27 -27.96 -8.42 -11.83
N GLU A 28 -27.49 -9.40 -12.62
CA GLU A 28 -26.22 -10.08 -12.36
C GLU A 28 -25.03 -9.13 -12.59
N TYR A 29 -25.21 -8.06 -13.36
CA TYR A 29 -24.17 -7.05 -13.61
C TYR A 29 -24.18 -5.91 -12.58
N TYR A 30 -24.93 -6.02 -11.49
CA TYR A 30 -24.81 -5.09 -10.38
C TYR A 30 -23.41 -5.13 -9.77
N LEU A 31 -22.98 -3.96 -9.31
CA LEU A 31 -21.74 -3.79 -8.56
C LEU A 31 -21.78 -4.64 -7.28
N GLY A 32 -20.74 -5.45 -7.07
CA GLY A 32 -20.63 -6.38 -5.94
C GLY A 32 -21.41 -7.70 -6.11
N VAL A 33 -22.13 -7.87 -7.23
CA VAL A 33 -22.81 -9.13 -7.57
C VAL A 33 -21.98 -9.89 -8.60
N GLY A 34 -22.00 -9.48 -9.86
CA GLY A 34 -21.14 -10.03 -10.92
C GLY A 34 -20.07 -9.07 -11.40
N ALA A 35 -20.26 -7.76 -11.21
CA ALA A 35 -19.22 -6.77 -11.46
C ALA A 35 -18.43 -6.48 -10.17
N PRO A 36 -17.10 -6.64 -10.15
CA PRO A 36 -16.33 -6.37 -8.95
C PRO A 36 -16.35 -4.88 -8.59
N SER A 37 -16.49 -4.59 -7.30
CA SER A 37 -16.38 -3.22 -6.75
C SER A 37 -14.92 -2.76 -6.59
N THR A 38 -13.99 -3.71 -6.54
CA THR A 38 -12.55 -3.46 -6.48
C THR A 38 -11.80 -4.45 -7.33
N VAL A 39 -10.68 -4.01 -7.89
CA VAL A 39 -9.71 -4.88 -8.55
C VAL A 39 -8.35 -4.73 -7.86
N THR A 40 -7.66 -5.86 -7.67
CA THR A 40 -6.31 -5.84 -7.13
C THR A 40 -5.33 -5.51 -8.24
N GLU A 41 -4.59 -4.42 -8.08
CA GLU A 41 -3.59 -3.99 -9.06
C GLU A 41 -2.21 -3.91 -8.44
N GLN A 42 -1.19 -4.21 -9.24
CA GLN A 42 0.20 -3.90 -8.89
C GLN A 42 0.40 -2.39 -8.86
N VAL A 43 1.25 -1.97 -7.92
CA VAL A 43 1.65 -0.59 -7.67
C VAL A 43 3.16 -0.50 -7.57
N THR A 44 3.67 0.69 -7.86
CA THR A 44 5.10 1.00 -7.82
C THR A 44 5.34 2.33 -7.11
N ALA A 45 6.48 2.41 -6.43
CA ALA A 45 7.01 3.66 -5.93
C ALA A 45 8.15 4.14 -6.83
N SER A 46 8.33 5.45 -6.95
CA SER A 46 9.38 6.04 -7.76
C SER A 46 10.01 7.25 -7.09
N SER A 47 11.05 7.81 -7.71
CA SER A 47 11.62 9.10 -7.33
C SER A 47 12.13 9.14 -5.88
N LEU A 48 12.86 8.08 -5.47
CA LEU A 48 13.48 8.04 -4.15
C LEU A 48 14.45 9.21 -4.00
N ALA A 49 14.23 10.03 -2.97
CA ALA A 49 15.11 11.12 -2.59
C ALA A 49 15.43 11.05 -1.10
N GLY A 50 16.61 11.59 -0.74
CA GLY A 50 17.11 11.56 0.63
C GLY A 50 17.81 10.25 0.99
N SER A 51 18.11 10.06 2.27
CA SER A 51 18.91 8.94 2.74
C SER A 51 18.60 8.57 4.19
N VAL A 52 19.02 7.37 4.58
CA VAL A 52 18.98 6.88 5.95
C VAL A 52 20.42 6.65 6.40
N SER A 53 20.83 7.35 7.45
CA SER A 53 22.17 7.28 8.04
C SER A 53 22.25 6.13 9.03
N ASP A 54 23.24 5.27 8.79
CA ASP A 54 23.69 4.24 9.71
C ASP A 54 24.92 4.75 10.46
N ILE A 55 25.00 4.50 11.77
CA ILE A 55 26.15 4.91 12.60
C ILE A 55 27.10 3.73 12.91
N ARG A 56 26.66 2.50 12.62
CA ARG A 56 27.39 1.24 12.78
C ARG A 56 28.14 0.81 11.51
N GLY A 57 27.76 1.35 10.35
CA GLY A 57 28.43 1.15 9.06
C GLY A 57 27.89 -0.02 8.25
N ASP A 58 26.70 0.15 7.66
CA ASP A 58 26.05 -0.57 6.53
C ASP A 58 25.99 -2.13 6.55
N TYR A 59 26.67 -2.82 7.46
CA TYR A 59 26.98 -4.25 7.30
C TYR A 59 25.80 -5.20 7.57
N TRP A 60 24.79 -4.74 8.30
CA TRP A 60 23.67 -5.58 8.78
C TRP A 60 22.29 -5.00 8.44
N GLY A 61 22.23 -4.11 7.45
CA GLY A 61 21.06 -3.34 7.14
C GLY A 61 20.70 -3.32 5.68
N THR A 62 19.46 -2.93 5.40
CA THR A 62 19.00 -2.62 4.04
C THR A 62 18.96 -1.10 3.91
N PRO A 63 19.65 -0.48 2.93
CA PRO A 63 19.49 0.94 2.64
C PRO A 63 18.04 1.24 2.27
N ALA A 64 17.69 2.53 2.29
CA ALA A 64 16.45 2.99 1.69
C ALA A 64 16.37 2.53 0.24
N THR A 65 15.42 1.65 -0.05
CA THR A 65 15.22 1.06 -1.38
C THR A 65 13.75 1.08 -1.72
N LEU A 66 13.43 1.26 -3.00
CA LEU A 66 12.06 1.16 -3.53
C LEU A 66 11.82 -0.17 -4.23
N ASN A 67 10.57 -0.61 -4.24
CA ASN A 67 10.09 -1.79 -4.98
C ASN A 67 10.96 -3.03 -4.76
N SER A 68 11.32 -3.28 -3.49
CA SER A 68 12.24 -4.34 -3.11
C SER A 68 11.49 -5.46 -2.39
N GLY A 69 11.50 -6.65 -2.99
CA GLY A 69 10.72 -7.78 -2.53
C GLY A 69 9.24 -7.43 -2.50
N ASN A 70 8.66 -7.46 -1.31
CA ASN A 70 7.24 -7.23 -1.07
C ASN A 70 6.90 -5.79 -0.66
N TYR A 71 7.87 -4.88 -0.72
CA TYR A 71 7.73 -3.53 -0.19
C TYR A 71 7.94 -2.49 -1.28
N LEU A 72 7.08 -1.47 -1.25
CA LEU A 72 7.22 -0.28 -2.08
C LEU A 72 8.36 0.60 -1.58
N TYR A 73 8.54 0.68 -0.27
CA TYR A 73 9.71 1.27 0.37
C TYR A 73 10.13 0.42 1.57
N VAL A 74 11.43 0.20 1.71
CA VAL A 74 12.00 -0.46 2.89
C VAL A 74 13.34 0.15 3.28
N HIS A 75 13.59 0.21 4.57
CA HIS A 75 14.96 0.28 5.10
C HIS A 75 15.04 -0.48 6.43
N ASN A 76 16.24 -0.92 6.77
CA ASN A 76 16.58 -1.42 8.09
C ASN A 76 18.01 -0.98 8.42
N ARG A 77 18.20 -0.11 9.41
CA ARG A 77 19.51 0.47 9.75
C ARG A 77 19.81 0.36 11.23
N TRP A 78 21.10 0.37 11.58
CA TRP A 78 21.56 0.25 12.95
C TRP A 78 22.23 1.54 13.44
N ALA A 79 22.11 1.79 14.73
CA ALA A 79 22.89 2.78 15.47
C ALA A 79 23.65 2.08 16.61
N ASP A 80 24.86 2.55 16.91
CA ASP A 80 25.76 1.94 17.90
C ASP A 80 26.29 2.99 18.89
N ASN A 81 26.72 2.52 20.06
CA ASN A 81 27.51 3.21 21.07
C ASN A 81 26.96 4.59 21.48
N GLY A 82 25.65 4.67 21.72
CA GLY A 82 24.99 5.92 22.12
C GLY A 82 24.69 6.90 20.98
N GLY A 83 25.05 6.54 19.73
CA GLY A 83 24.74 7.33 18.55
C GLY A 83 23.24 7.39 18.24
N VAL A 84 22.84 8.36 17.42
CA VAL A 84 21.44 8.53 16.97
C VAL A 84 21.36 8.34 15.47
N GLY A 85 20.84 7.20 15.05
CA GLY A 85 20.56 7.00 13.63
C GLY A 85 19.42 7.91 13.19
N SER A 86 19.46 8.35 11.93
CA SER A 86 18.45 9.25 11.38
C SER A 86 18.18 8.97 9.92
N GLY A 87 17.02 9.38 9.44
CA GLY A 87 16.64 9.23 8.04
C GLY A 87 15.61 10.25 7.64
N ASN A 88 15.72 10.74 6.42
CA ASN A 88 14.73 11.57 5.77
C ASN A 88 14.67 11.13 4.32
N THR A 89 13.64 10.37 3.99
CA THR A 89 13.44 9.80 2.66
C THR A 89 12.09 10.19 2.12
N SER A 90 11.98 10.34 0.80
CA SER A 90 10.70 10.55 0.15
C SER A 90 10.61 9.83 -1.19
N TRP A 91 9.40 9.49 -1.60
CA TRP A 91 9.10 8.81 -2.86
C TRP A 91 7.69 9.15 -3.31
N VAL A 92 7.38 8.84 -4.56
CA VAL A 92 6.09 9.07 -5.20
C VAL A 92 5.40 7.74 -5.45
N ILE A 93 4.08 7.66 -5.22
CA ILE A 93 3.28 6.48 -5.54
C ILE A 93 2.55 6.64 -6.89
N ASP A 94 2.32 5.55 -7.61
CA ASP A 94 1.75 5.57 -8.95
C ASP A 94 0.22 5.43 -9.01
N LYS A 95 -0.44 4.96 -7.94
CA LYS A 95 -1.89 4.72 -7.91
C LYS A 95 -2.58 5.28 -6.68
N THR A 96 -3.85 5.64 -6.86
CA THR A 96 -4.72 6.03 -5.76
C THR A 96 -5.21 4.80 -4.99
N GLY A 97 -5.11 4.83 -3.67
CA GLY A 97 -5.69 3.83 -2.80
C GLY A 97 -5.16 3.90 -1.37
N THR A 98 -5.40 2.85 -0.60
CA THR A 98 -4.95 2.76 0.80
C THR A 98 -3.71 1.90 0.90
N TYR A 99 -2.66 2.45 1.48
CA TYR A 99 -1.38 1.77 1.67
C TYR A 99 -1.15 1.46 3.14
N ASN A 100 -0.29 0.50 3.40
CA ASN A 100 0.10 0.08 4.74
C ASN A 100 1.54 0.51 5.03
N TYR A 101 1.79 0.80 6.30
CA TYR A 101 3.14 0.96 6.82
C TYR A 101 3.33 0.11 8.06
N ALA A 102 4.57 -0.29 8.29
CA ALA A 102 5.02 -0.87 9.54
C ALA A 102 6.36 -0.26 9.91
N THR A 103 6.50 0.08 11.18
CA THR A 103 7.75 0.61 11.74
C THR A 103 8.10 -0.14 13.00
N SER A 104 9.38 -0.42 13.20
CA SER A 104 9.85 -1.01 14.45
C SER A 104 11.18 -0.43 14.87
N TYR A 105 11.35 -0.37 16.19
CA TYR A 105 12.51 0.12 16.88
C TYR A 105 12.94 -0.91 17.91
N TYR A 106 14.20 -1.35 17.80
CA TYR A 106 14.87 -2.15 18.83
C TYR A 106 15.90 -1.29 19.54
N ILE A 107 16.06 -1.48 20.85
CA ILE A 107 17.18 -0.91 21.60
C ILE A 107 17.72 -1.91 22.62
N GLN A 108 19.04 -1.97 22.69
CA GLN A 108 19.81 -2.70 23.68
C GLN A 108 20.21 -1.77 24.83
N ASN A 109 20.19 -2.28 26.06
CA ASN A 109 20.76 -1.65 27.26
C ASN A 109 20.21 -0.25 27.58
N GLY A 110 19.03 0.12 27.10
CA GLY A 110 18.41 1.39 27.45
C GLY A 110 16.93 1.48 27.13
N TYR A 111 16.40 2.70 27.32
CA TYR A 111 14.99 3.05 27.17
C TYR A 111 14.82 4.32 26.36
N ASN A 112 15.76 4.61 25.46
CA ASN A 112 15.68 5.82 24.65
C ASN A 112 14.44 5.78 23.76
N ARG A 113 13.95 6.98 23.39
CA ARG A 113 12.72 7.13 22.62
C ARG A 113 13.05 7.41 21.16
N ALA A 114 12.61 6.54 20.26
CA ALA A 114 12.66 6.79 18.83
C ALA A 114 11.43 7.56 18.35
N GLN A 115 11.57 8.27 17.22
CA GLN A 115 10.52 9.04 16.57
C GLN A 115 10.43 8.67 15.09
N TYR A 116 9.21 8.43 14.63
CA TYR A 116 8.89 8.12 13.24
C TYR A 116 7.78 9.06 12.78
N THR A 117 8.03 9.77 11.69
CA THR A 117 7.12 10.79 11.17
C THR A 117 6.81 10.48 9.72
N TRP A 118 5.55 10.20 9.43
CA TRP A 118 5.03 10.05 8.08
C TRP A 118 4.41 11.36 7.63
N ASN A 119 4.94 11.90 6.55
CA ASN A 119 4.48 13.13 5.95
C ASN A 119 3.94 12.79 4.55
N VAL A 120 2.67 13.09 4.29
CA VAL A 120 2.04 12.89 2.97
C VAL A 120 1.78 14.24 2.34
N LYS A 121 2.23 14.42 1.10
CA LYS A 121 1.98 15.64 0.32
C LYS A 121 1.27 15.28 -0.97
N ALA A 122 0.20 16.02 -1.25
CA ALA A 122 -0.50 15.93 -2.53
C ALA A 122 0.40 16.45 -3.65
N GLY A 123 0.83 15.56 -4.55
CA GLY A 123 1.80 15.89 -5.60
C GLY A 123 3.09 16.57 -5.10
N ASP A 124 3.65 17.48 -5.92
CA ASP A 124 4.84 18.27 -5.57
C ASP A 124 4.51 19.68 -5.01
N THR A 125 3.23 20.02 -4.87
CA THR A 125 2.74 21.33 -4.37
C THR A 125 1.69 21.13 -3.30
N GLY A 126 1.98 21.51 -2.05
CA GLY A 126 1.09 21.32 -0.92
C GLY A 126 1.81 21.25 0.43
N SER A 127 1.05 21.39 1.51
CA SER A 127 1.52 21.13 2.88
C SER A 127 1.45 19.63 3.17
N TYR A 128 2.33 19.15 4.05
CA TYR A 128 2.31 17.75 4.48
C TYR A 128 1.20 17.52 5.52
N SER A 129 0.41 16.46 5.32
CA SER A 129 -0.32 15.81 6.41
C SER A 129 0.67 14.97 7.20
N GLN A 130 0.77 15.19 8.51
CA GLN A 130 1.81 14.60 9.35
C GLN A 130 1.23 13.62 10.36
N TYR A 131 1.87 12.45 10.47
CA TYR A 131 1.58 11.43 11.48
C TYR A 131 2.89 11.07 12.18
N THR A 132 3.02 11.52 13.43
CA THR A 132 4.22 11.27 14.26
C THR A 132 3.94 10.22 15.31
N GLN A 133 4.82 9.23 15.41
CA GLN A 133 4.79 8.14 16.36
C GLN A 133 6.09 8.14 17.18
N TYR A 134 5.95 7.80 18.46
CA TYR A 134 7.06 7.71 19.39
C TYR A 134 7.12 6.31 19.99
N TYR A 135 8.33 5.77 20.06
CA TYR A 135 8.57 4.40 20.49
C TYR A 135 9.54 4.38 21.66
N THR A 136 9.06 3.86 22.79
CA THR A 136 9.89 3.62 23.97
C THR A 136 9.66 2.16 24.38
N PRO A 137 10.66 1.28 24.27
CA PRO A 137 10.53 -0.09 24.74
C PRO A 137 10.28 -0.13 26.25
N TYR A 138 9.39 -1.01 26.69
CA TYR A 138 9.00 -1.13 28.11
C TYR A 138 10.05 -1.88 28.95
N THR A 139 10.97 -2.58 28.28
CA THR A 139 12.04 -3.35 28.88
C THR A 139 13.33 -3.16 28.09
N VAL A 140 14.47 -3.36 28.73
CA VAL A 140 15.77 -3.40 28.04
C VAL A 140 15.83 -4.56 27.05
N ASN A 141 16.55 -4.37 25.95
CA ASN A 141 16.78 -5.38 24.92
C ASN A 141 15.48 -5.83 24.24
N ALA A 142 14.58 -4.89 23.97
CA ALA A 142 13.27 -5.17 23.41
C ALA A 142 13.01 -4.37 22.14
N SER A 143 12.12 -4.92 21.32
CA SER A 143 11.56 -4.27 20.15
C SER A 143 10.17 -3.76 20.45
N VAL A 144 9.84 -2.60 19.88
CA VAL A 144 8.49 -2.08 19.80
C VAL A 144 8.22 -1.69 18.36
N GLY A 145 6.97 -1.80 17.92
CA GLY A 145 6.58 -1.41 16.58
C GLY A 145 5.10 -1.15 16.48
N VAL A 146 4.72 -0.50 15.39
CA VAL A 146 3.32 -0.23 15.05
C VAL A 146 3.15 -0.34 13.55
N SER A 147 1.96 -0.74 13.16
CA SER A 147 1.50 -0.70 11.78
C SER A 147 0.25 0.16 11.68
N GLY A 148 0.01 0.67 10.48
CA GLY A 148 -1.18 1.45 10.18
C GLY A 148 -1.38 1.60 8.69
N THR A 149 -2.42 2.36 8.34
CA THR A 149 -2.78 2.64 6.96
C THR A 149 -2.72 4.13 6.65
N ILE A 150 -2.48 4.45 5.38
CA ILE A 150 -2.44 5.82 4.85
C ILE A 150 -3.15 5.82 3.49
N PRO A 151 -4.26 6.57 3.32
CA PRO A 151 -4.85 6.80 2.01
C PRO A 151 -4.01 7.79 1.21
N LEU A 152 -3.73 7.46 -0.05
CA LEU A 152 -2.92 8.25 -0.98
C LEU A 152 -3.59 8.36 -2.34
N ASN A 153 -3.32 9.44 -3.06
CA ASN A 153 -3.69 9.62 -4.46
C ASN A 153 -2.48 9.40 -5.37
N ALA A 154 -2.70 8.87 -6.56
CA ALA A 154 -1.66 8.74 -7.59
C ALA A 154 -0.88 10.06 -7.76
N GLY A 155 0.45 9.98 -7.69
CA GLY A 155 1.34 11.14 -7.74
C GLY A 155 1.66 11.77 -6.38
N ASP A 156 1.02 11.35 -5.29
CA ASP A 156 1.35 11.85 -3.94
C ASP A 156 2.79 11.48 -3.55
N ARG A 157 3.44 12.43 -2.87
CA ARG A 157 4.77 12.25 -2.29
C ARG A 157 4.65 11.86 -0.83
N VAL A 158 5.13 10.66 -0.52
CA VAL A 158 5.29 10.17 0.85
C VAL A 158 6.69 10.51 1.31
N GLN A 159 6.82 11.02 2.53
CA GLN A 159 8.09 11.23 3.21
C GLN A 159 8.09 10.52 4.57
N CYS A 160 9.17 9.83 4.86
CA CYS A 160 9.43 9.20 6.15
C CYS A 160 10.64 9.89 6.80
N VAL A 161 10.40 10.53 7.95
CA VAL A 161 11.45 11.13 8.78
C VAL A 161 11.57 10.34 10.07
N VAL A 162 12.76 9.81 10.33
CA VAL A 162 13.01 8.89 11.44
C VAL A 162 14.24 9.30 12.23
N SER A 163 14.19 9.08 13.54
CA SER A 163 15.30 9.25 14.47
C SER A 163 15.24 8.16 15.53
N TRP A 164 16.30 7.37 15.65
CA TRP A 164 16.36 6.25 16.59
C TRP A 164 17.66 6.31 17.40
N PRO A 165 17.60 6.79 18.65
CA PRO A 165 18.76 6.82 19.54
C PRO A 165 19.17 5.40 19.96
N SER A 166 20.45 5.20 20.22
CA SER A 166 21.01 3.96 20.77
C SER A 166 21.43 4.12 22.24
N ALA A 167 21.45 3.02 23.01
CA ALA A 167 22.10 2.93 24.32
C ALA A 167 23.12 1.75 24.37
N GLY A 168 23.63 1.38 23.21
CA GLY A 168 24.38 0.17 22.94
C GLY A 168 24.19 -0.12 21.47
N TRP A 169 23.26 -1.01 21.14
CA TRP A 169 22.73 -1.17 19.78
C TRP A 169 21.29 -0.73 19.68
N ALA A 170 20.93 -0.13 18.56
CA ALA A 170 19.54 0.08 18.20
C ALA A 170 19.32 -0.18 16.72
N SER A 171 18.12 -0.61 16.35
CA SER A 171 17.72 -0.73 14.94
C SER A 171 16.45 0.04 14.67
N SER A 172 16.37 0.57 13.45
CA SER A 172 15.15 1.11 12.86
C SER A 172 14.80 0.30 11.63
N SER A 173 13.61 -0.28 11.62
CA SER A 173 13.03 -0.90 10.43
C SER A 173 11.79 -0.13 10.01
N VAL A 174 11.70 0.20 8.73
CA VAL A 174 10.53 0.84 8.14
C VAL A 174 10.16 0.09 6.88
N GLN A 175 8.89 -0.21 6.76
CA GLN A 175 8.28 -0.89 5.63
C GLN A 175 7.05 -0.10 5.19
N PHE A 176 6.91 0.07 3.88
CA PHE A 176 5.75 0.66 3.24
C PHE A 176 5.32 -0.26 2.09
N TYR A 177 4.05 -0.62 2.04
CA TYR A 177 3.56 -1.68 1.15
C TYR A 177 2.06 -1.51 0.85
N GLY A 178 1.57 -2.29 -0.10
CA GLY A 178 0.15 -2.42 -0.41
C GLY A 178 -0.55 -3.38 0.56
N ASN A 179 -1.34 -4.32 0.04
CA ASN A 179 -2.11 -5.29 0.79
C ASN A 179 -1.21 -6.39 1.39
N ALA A 180 -1.42 -6.73 2.66
CA ALA A 180 -0.84 -7.92 3.32
C ALA A 180 0.68 -8.16 3.09
N GLY A 181 1.48 -7.08 3.02
CA GLY A 181 2.90 -7.20 2.70
C GLY A 181 3.15 -7.58 1.25
N SER A 182 2.53 -6.87 0.31
CA SER A 182 2.75 -6.99 -1.14
C SER A 182 2.93 -5.61 -1.79
N THR A 183 3.27 -5.59 -3.07
CA THR A 183 3.24 -4.40 -3.93
C THR A 183 1.94 -4.28 -4.72
N SER A 184 0.80 -4.72 -4.16
CA SER A 184 -0.51 -4.59 -4.80
C SER A 184 -1.55 -3.97 -3.88
N ILE A 185 -2.50 -3.21 -4.41
CA ILE A 185 -3.61 -2.62 -3.64
C ILE A 185 -4.94 -2.93 -4.32
N ASP A 186 -6.02 -2.86 -3.55
CA ASP A 186 -7.37 -2.87 -4.12
C ASP A 186 -7.76 -1.45 -4.54
N VAL A 187 -8.04 -1.29 -5.82
CA VAL A 187 -8.46 -0.03 -6.43
C VAL A 187 -9.96 -0.11 -6.71
N ALA A 188 -10.68 0.99 -6.48
CA ALA A 188 -12.10 1.06 -6.81
C ALA A 188 -12.31 0.84 -8.31
N ALA A 189 -13.24 -0.06 -8.64
CA ALA A 189 -13.59 -0.41 -10.01
C ALA A 189 -15.10 -0.23 -10.23
N ASN A 190 -15.48 -0.02 -11.49
CA ASN A 190 -16.88 -0.02 -11.91
C ASN A 190 -17.79 0.95 -11.11
N SER A 191 -17.25 2.09 -10.67
CA SER A 191 -17.96 3.05 -9.81
C SER A 191 -19.20 3.69 -10.46
N SER A 192 -19.34 3.56 -11.78
CA SER A 192 -20.53 3.98 -12.54
C SER A 192 -21.65 2.92 -12.56
N LEU A 193 -21.39 1.69 -12.14
CA LEU A 193 -22.41 0.65 -12.08
C LEU A 193 -23.26 0.81 -10.81
N PRO A 194 -24.59 0.70 -10.92
CA PRO A 194 -25.43 0.64 -9.74
C PRO A 194 -25.15 -0.63 -8.93
N SER A 195 -25.35 -0.59 -7.62
CA SER A 195 -25.29 -1.77 -6.74
C SER A 195 -26.64 -2.49 -6.61
N SER A 196 -27.74 -1.85 -7.04
CA SER A 196 -29.10 -2.39 -7.07
C SER A 196 -30.02 -1.52 -7.93
N GLY A 197 -31.27 -1.94 -8.15
CA GLY A 197 -32.32 -1.11 -8.79
C GLY A 197 -32.86 -1.71 -10.08
N THR A 198 -33.10 -0.88 -11.08
CA THR A 198 -33.38 -1.32 -12.45
C THR A 198 -32.25 -0.79 -13.33
N ILE A 199 -31.49 -1.70 -13.94
CA ILE A 199 -30.54 -1.30 -14.99
C ILE A 199 -31.36 -1.13 -16.26
N GLY A 200 -31.54 0.12 -16.67
CA GLY A 200 -32.27 0.47 -17.88
C GLY A 200 -31.34 0.54 -19.09
N LEU A 201 -31.86 0.18 -20.27
CA LEU A 201 -31.12 0.38 -21.54
C LEU A 201 -30.80 1.85 -21.80
N ASN A 202 -31.50 2.79 -21.14
CA ASN A 202 -31.18 4.21 -21.19
C ASN A 202 -29.86 4.58 -20.49
N GLN A 203 -29.32 3.70 -19.66
CA GLN A 203 -28.01 3.87 -19.01
C GLN A 203 -26.86 3.37 -19.88
N PHE A 204 -27.15 2.72 -21.00
CA PHE A 204 -26.17 2.27 -21.99
C PHE A 204 -26.41 2.96 -23.34
N TYR A 205 -25.35 3.48 -23.96
CA TYR A 205 -25.38 3.97 -25.35
C TYR A 205 -26.51 4.97 -25.70
N GLY A 206 -26.88 5.86 -24.77
CA GLY A 206 -27.79 6.98 -25.07
C GLY A 206 -29.25 6.58 -25.35
N GLY A 207 -29.69 5.39 -24.92
CA GLY A 207 -31.11 5.04 -24.96
C GLY A 207 -31.95 6.05 -24.19
N ARG A 208 -33.15 6.38 -24.68
CA ARG A 208 -34.10 7.21 -23.93
C ARG A 208 -35.05 6.29 -23.17
N ALA A 209 -35.29 6.57 -21.89
CA ALA A 209 -36.42 5.98 -21.19
C ALA A 209 -37.69 6.50 -21.86
N SER A 210 -38.50 5.61 -22.40
CA SER A 210 -39.85 5.89 -22.91
C SER A 210 -40.84 5.98 -21.76
#